data_AF-A0A818TQY9-F1
#
_entry.id   AF-A0A818TQY9-F1
#
_cell.length_a   1.000
_cell.length_b   1.000
_cell.length_c   1.000
_cell.angle_alpha   90.00
_cell.angle_beta   90.00
_cell.angle_gamma   90.00
#
_symmetry.space_group_name_H-M   'P 1'
#
loop_
_entity.id
_entity.type
_entity.pdbx_description
1 polymer ?
#
loop_
_entity_poly.entity_id
_entity_poly.type
_entity_poly.pdbx_seq_one_letter_code
_entity_poly.pdbx_strand_id
1 'polypeptide(L)'
;MAYDMLNHLHGGQLIAAKSNSATPLVGQMIVFQQANFQNPPPSLALGDISSISVLKWISETMFLYNPIKWGWPTSGLFNLTMPSITVPFEGQQVNTRSFSFGFDEHGFVYFPSACTKGKRCSIHVALHGCRQGKWFIGDTFIIKTGYLEVAELNNLIVLFPQITPTADSPINPIGCWDWWGATTPHYTIKAAPQMFSVKQMIETIRMINGAIATSAEQ
;
A
#
# COMPACT_ATOMS: atom_id res chain seq x y z
N MET A 1 -19.57 1.20 7.06
CA MET A 1 -19.39 0.88 5.62
C MET A 1 -18.20 -0.04 5.40
N ALA A 2 -16.97 0.31 5.81
CA ALA A 2 -15.83 -0.62 5.68
C ALA A 2 -16.03 -1.94 6.44
N TYR A 3 -16.63 -1.89 7.65
CA TYR A 3 -16.86 -3.07 8.48
C TYR A 3 -17.66 -4.16 7.76
N ASP A 4 -18.83 -3.86 7.19
CA ASP A 4 -19.70 -4.91 6.63
C ASP A 4 -19.04 -5.66 5.48
N MET A 5 -18.35 -4.93 4.60
CA MET A 5 -17.57 -5.49 3.50
C MET A 5 -16.43 -6.38 4.03
N LEU A 6 -15.61 -5.85 4.93
CA LEU A 6 -14.48 -6.61 5.48
C LEU A 6 -14.95 -7.82 6.29
N ASN A 7 -16.02 -7.66 7.06
CA ASN A 7 -16.58 -8.74 7.85
C ASN A 7 -17.05 -9.89 6.95
N HIS A 8 -17.69 -9.58 5.82
CA HIS A 8 -18.03 -10.58 4.82
C HIS A 8 -16.79 -11.30 4.25
N LEU A 9 -15.74 -10.56 3.87
CA LEU A 9 -14.50 -11.15 3.35
C LEU A 9 -13.76 -12.03 4.38
N HIS A 10 -13.93 -11.74 5.66
CA HIS A 10 -13.35 -12.47 6.78
C HIS A 10 -14.34 -13.46 7.42
N GLY A 11 -15.37 -13.88 6.69
CA GLY A 11 -16.27 -14.97 7.12
C GLY A 11 -17.15 -14.64 8.33
N GLY A 12 -17.42 -13.35 8.57
CA GLY A 12 -18.26 -12.88 9.68
C GLY A 12 -17.56 -12.82 11.04
N GLN A 13 -16.22 -12.89 11.06
CA GLN A 13 -15.43 -13.03 12.29
C GLN A 13 -14.87 -11.72 12.85
N LEU A 14 -15.13 -10.58 12.21
CA LEU A 14 -14.57 -9.30 12.64
C LEU A 14 -15.37 -8.68 13.78
N ILE A 15 -14.64 -8.09 14.71
CA ILE A 15 -15.14 -7.29 15.83
C ILE A 15 -15.58 -5.93 15.30
N ALA A 16 -16.85 -5.59 15.52
CA ALA A 16 -17.41 -4.28 15.20
C ALA A 16 -17.01 -3.23 16.26
N ALA A 17 -16.86 -1.98 15.83
CA ALA A 17 -16.79 -0.86 16.76
C ALA A 17 -18.10 -0.72 17.54
N LYS A 18 -18.01 -0.35 18.82
CA LYS A 18 -19.20 -0.11 19.66
C LYS A 18 -19.90 1.16 19.16
N SER A 19 -21.22 1.10 18.99
CA SER A 19 -22.02 2.21 18.43
C SER A 19 -21.87 3.54 19.19
N ASN A 20 -21.55 3.48 20.47
CA ASN A 20 -21.55 4.64 21.38
C ASN A 20 -20.15 4.97 21.93
N SER A 21 -19.09 4.43 21.33
CA SER A 21 -17.71 4.72 21.74
C SER A 21 -16.80 4.79 20.53
N ALA A 22 -16.01 5.85 20.42
CA ALA A 22 -14.93 5.90 19.45
C ALA A 22 -13.92 4.78 19.73
N THR A 23 -13.46 4.10 18.68
CA THR A 23 -12.33 3.18 18.75
C THR A 23 -11.04 4.00 18.92
N PRO A 24 -10.25 3.81 19.98
CA PRO A 24 -8.96 4.48 20.11
C PRO A 24 -7.99 3.99 19.04
N LEU A 25 -7.62 4.87 18.10
CA LEU A 25 -6.62 4.57 17.06
C LEU A 25 -5.21 4.80 17.63
N VAL A 26 -4.69 3.79 18.31
CA VAL A 26 -3.35 3.80 18.96
C VAL A 26 -2.27 3.09 18.15
N GLY A 27 -2.62 2.57 16.97
CA GLY A 27 -1.68 2.07 15.99
C GLY A 27 -0.88 3.18 15.32
N GLN A 28 -0.06 2.81 14.33
CA GLN A 28 0.82 3.72 13.63
C GLN A 28 0.35 3.93 12.19
N MET A 29 0.14 5.20 11.83
CA MET A 29 -0.02 5.60 10.44
C MET A 29 1.35 5.93 9.86
N ILE A 30 1.72 5.25 8.77
CA ILE A 30 2.99 5.43 8.08
C ILE A 30 2.70 6.02 6.71
N VAL A 31 3.41 7.10 6.38
CA VAL A 31 3.44 7.69 5.04
C VAL A 31 4.72 7.20 4.36
N PHE A 32 4.61 6.69 3.13
CA PHE A 32 5.76 6.17 2.38
C PHE A 32 5.78 6.71 0.95
N GLN A 33 6.98 6.76 0.36
CA GLN A 33 7.14 7.16 -1.03
C GLN A 33 6.73 6.02 -1.97
N GLN A 34 5.67 6.23 -2.77
CA GLN A 34 5.16 5.21 -3.69
C GLN A 34 6.09 5.00 -4.88
N ALA A 35 6.90 6.00 -5.24
CA ALA A 35 7.87 5.94 -6.33
C ALA A 35 8.83 4.74 -6.20
N ASN A 36 9.13 4.33 -4.97
CA ASN A 36 10.03 3.20 -4.69
C ASN A 36 9.47 1.84 -5.15
N PHE A 37 8.18 1.78 -5.49
CA PHE A 37 7.49 0.55 -5.89
C PHE A 37 7.16 0.51 -7.38
N GLN A 38 7.64 1.49 -8.17
CA GLN A 38 7.25 1.70 -9.56
C GLN A 38 8.23 1.15 -10.61
N ASN A 39 9.36 0.56 -10.21
CA ASN A 39 10.32 -0.01 -11.15
C ASN A 39 9.87 -1.39 -11.65
N PRO A 40 9.49 -1.56 -12.94
CA PRO A 40 9.17 -2.86 -13.49
C PRO A 40 10.44 -3.73 -13.60
N PRO A 41 10.32 -5.08 -13.62
CA PRO A 41 11.44 -5.95 -14.01
C PRO A 41 11.90 -5.63 -15.46
N PRO A 42 13.12 -6.04 -15.85
CA PRO A 42 13.69 -5.69 -17.15
C PRO A 42 12.79 -6.12 -18.33
N SER A 43 12.43 -5.13 -19.15
CA SER A 43 11.79 -5.22 -20.48
C SER A 43 10.57 -6.15 -20.64
N LEU A 44 9.38 -5.57 -20.58
CA LEU A 44 8.22 -6.05 -21.34
C LEU A 44 8.46 -5.80 -22.85
N ALA A 45 9.32 -6.60 -23.47
CA ALA A 45 9.29 -6.74 -24.92
C ALA A 45 8.09 -7.64 -25.28
N LEU A 46 7.23 -7.16 -26.18
CA LEU A 46 5.94 -7.73 -26.62
C LEU A 46 6.02 -9.12 -27.31
N GLY A 47 7.04 -9.93 -27.03
CA GLY A 47 7.35 -11.15 -27.78
C GLY A 47 7.00 -12.49 -27.15
N ASP A 48 6.71 -12.59 -25.85
CA ASP A 48 6.71 -13.92 -25.20
C ASP A 48 5.69 -14.05 -24.06
N ILE A 49 4.41 -13.88 -24.39
CA ILE A 49 3.28 -14.09 -23.47
C ILE A 49 2.77 -15.54 -23.44
N SER A 50 3.44 -16.47 -24.13
CA SER A 50 3.04 -17.89 -24.17
C SER A 50 3.84 -18.80 -23.23
N SER A 51 4.91 -18.32 -22.58
CA SER A 51 5.85 -19.20 -21.84
C SER A 51 6.07 -18.89 -20.36
N ILE A 52 5.37 -17.92 -19.75
CA ILE A 52 5.63 -17.54 -18.35
C ILE A 52 4.91 -18.51 -17.39
N SER A 53 5.56 -19.64 -17.09
CA SER A 53 5.16 -20.47 -15.96
C SER A 53 5.31 -19.69 -14.66
N VAL A 54 4.34 -19.81 -13.75
CA VAL A 54 4.32 -19.15 -12.42
C VAL A 54 5.61 -19.41 -11.64
N LEU A 55 6.24 -20.57 -11.85
CA LEU A 55 7.49 -20.97 -11.20
C LEU A 55 8.70 -20.18 -11.73
N LYS A 56 8.74 -19.82 -13.02
CA LYS A 56 9.81 -18.97 -13.59
C LYS A 56 9.72 -17.55 -13.05
N TRP A 57 8.52 -16.98 -12.94
CA TRP A 57 8.28 -15.66 -12.32
C TRP A 57 8.69 -15.60 -10.83
N ILE A 58 8.38 -16.64 -10.04
CA ILE A 58 8.80 -16.73 -8.63
C ILE A 58 10.33 -16.79 -8.52
N SER A 59 11.00 -17.56 -9.37
CA SER A 59 12.46 -17.67 -9.33
C SER A 59 13.16 -16.35 -9.66
N GLU A 60 12.67 -15.60 -10.64
CA GLU A 60 13.30 -14.35 -11.10
C GLU A 60 13.00 -13.16 -10.16
N THR A 61 11.81 -13.12 -9.55
CA THR A 61 11.46 -12.10 -8.53
C THR A 61 12.23 -12.28 -7.21
N MET A 62 12.57 -13.51 -6.83
CA MET A 62 13.41 -13.81 -5.65
C MET A 62 14.84 -13.26 -5.77
N PHE A 63 15.40 -13.19 -6.99
CA PHE A 63 16.75 -12.64 -7.21
C PHE A 63 16.81 -11.11 -7.23
N LEU A 64 15.71 -10.43 -7.53
CA LEU A 64 15.62 -8.96 -7.54
C LEU A 64 15.40 -8.36 -6.16
N TYR A 65 14.86 -9.15 -5.21
CA TYR A 65 14.71 -8.81 -3.80
C TYR A 65 15.93 -9.24 -2.96
N ASN A 66 17.14 -9.17 -3.52
CA ASN A 66 18.36 -9.27 -2.73
C ASN A 66 18.63 -7.88 -2.09
N PRO A 67 18.50 -7.71 -0.76
CA PRO A 67 18.69 -6.43 -0.09
C PRO A 67 20.11 -5.84 -0.30
N ILE A 68 21.09 -6.68 -0.64
CA ILE A 68 22.46 -6.30 -0.95
C ILE A 68 22.55 -5.47 -2.24
N LYS A 69 21.69 -5.71 -3.24
CA LYS A 69 21.72 -4.98 -4.52
C LYS A 69 21.12 -3.57 -4.44
N TRP A 70 20.30 -3.28 -3.44
CA TRP A 70 19.61 -1.98 -3.27
C TRP A 70 20.22 -1.10 -2.16
N GLY A 71 21.39 -1.45 -1.63
CA GLY A 71 22.13 -0.59 -0.70
C GLY A 71 21.52 -0.44 0.70
N TRP A 72 20.59 -1.32 1.08
CA TRP A 72 20.12 -1.38 2.47
C TRP A 72 21.23 -2.00 3.34
N PRO A 73 21.71 -1.33 4.41
CA PRO A 73 22.79 -1.88 5.22
C PRO A 73 22.30 -3.15 5.93
N THR A 74 22.82 -4.31 5.52
CA THR A 74 22.47 -5.63 6.06
C THR A 74 23.23 -6.01 7.33
N SER A 75 23.81 -5.05 8.04
CA SER A 75 24.53 -5.34 9.29
C SER A 75 24.68 -4.08 10.13
N GLY A 76 23.92 -3.98 11.22
CA GLY A 76 24.13 -2.95 12.23
C GLY A 76 22.83 -2.47 12.87
N LEU A 77 22.44 -3.13 13.96
CA LEU A 77 21.64 -2.58 15.05
C LEU A 77 20.26 -2.02 14.64
N PHE A 78 19.24 -2.87 14.79
CA PHE A 78 17.85 -2.47 14.96
C PHE A 78 17.71 -1.61 16.23
N ASN A 79 18.16 -0.37 16.18
CA ASN A 79 17.62 0.70 17.01
C ASN A 79 16.59 1.42 16.16
N LEU A 80 15.50 0.72 15.85
CA LEU A 80 14.28 1.35 15.33
C LEU A 80 13.60 2.07 16.49
N THR A 81 14.21 3.15 16.98
CA THR A 81 13.37 4.32 17.23
C THR A 81 12.88 4.73 15.85
N MET A 82 11.75 4.16 15.42
CA MET A 82 10.96 4.81 14.38
C MET A 82 10.79 6.23 14.88
N PRO A 83 11.31 7.25 14.19
CA PRO A 83 10.96 8.60 14.57
C PRO A 83 9.45 8.62 14.53
N SER A 84 8.84 8.95 15.67
CA SER A 84 7.44 9.33 15.72
C SER A 84 7.33 10.58 14.84
N ILE A 85 7.19 10.37 13.54
CA ILE A 85 6.89 11.40 12.57
C ILE A 85 5.40 11.65 12.75
N THR A 86 5.10 12.47 13.76
CA THR A 86 3.87 13.25 13.76
C THR A 86 4.09 14.35 12.74
N VAL A 87 3.79 14.09 11.47
CA VAL A 87 3.62 15.20 10.52
C VAL A 87 2.37 15.95 10.98
N PRO A 88 2.47 17.26 11.30
CA PRO A 88 1.28 18.04 11.55
C PRO A 88 0.42 18.01 10.28
N PHE A 89 -0.83 17.60 10.46
CA PHE A 89 -1.87 17.59 9.45
C PHE A 89 -2.25 19.03 9.09
N GLU A 90 -1.44 19.69 8.27
CA GLU A 90 -1.76 21.05 7.81
C GLU A 90 -1.37 21.21 6.33
N GLY A 91 -2.38 21.13 5.47
CA GLY A 91 -2.59 22.06 4.35
C GLY A 91 -1.52 22.35 3.29
N GLN A 92 -0.41 21.63 3.17
CA GLN A 92 0.62 22.00 2.20
C GLN A 92 0.38 21.37 0.81
N GLN A 93 0.00 22.22 -0.15
CA GLN A 93 0.00 21.93 -1.60
C GLN A 93 1.44 21.70 -2.05
N VAL A 94 1.84 20.42 -2.21
CA VAL A 94 3.16 20.05 -2.73
C VAL A 94 3.09 19.99 -4.26
N ASN A 95 4.03 20.69 -4.90
CA ASN A 95 4.20 20.82 -6.34
C ASN A 95 4.07 19.46 -7.06
N THR A 96 3.18 19.38 -8.04
CA THR A 96 2.78 18.15 -8.73
C THR A 96 3.91 17.57 -9.59
N ARG A 97 4.52 16.49 -9.12
CA ARG A 97 5.10 15.49 -10.00
C ARG A 97 4.21 14.26 -9.92
N SER A 98 3.40 14.02 -10.96
CA SER A 98 2.88 12.67 -11.16
C SER A 98 4.08 11.76 -11.36
N PHE A 99 4.25 10.80 -10.45
CA PHE A 99 5.25 9.77 -10.62
C PHE A 99 4.73 8.74 -11.64
N SER A 100 5.62 7.88 -12.15
CA SER A 100 5.29 6.92 -13.23
C SER A 100 3.95 6.23 -12.97
N PHE A 101 3.11 6.17 -14.02
CA PHE A 101 1.82 5.47 -14.03
C PHE A 101 0.68 6.10 -13.20
N GLY A 102 0.80 7.39 -12.83
CA GLY A 102 -0.28 8.18 -12.22
C GLY A 102 -0.37 8.08 -10.69
N PHE A 103 0.59 7.42 -10.05
CA PHE A 103 0.67 7.39 -8.59
C PHE A 103 1.01 8.78 -8.03
N ASP A 104 0.42 9.08 -6.86
CA ASP A 104 0.89 10.16 -6.00
C ASP A 104 2.32 9.86 -5.49
N GLU A 105 3.04 10.90 -5.04
CA GLU A 105 4.31 10.73 -4.35
C GLU A 105 4.16 9.86 -3.09
N HIS A 106 3.06 10.05 -2.36
CA HIS A 106 2.85 9.49 -1.03
C HIS A 106 1.70 8.49 -0.98
N GLY A 107 1.96 7.34 -0.38
CA GLY A 107 0.97 6.33 0.00
C GLY A 107 0.90 6.22 1.51
N PHE A 108 -0.17 5.60 2.00
CA PHE A 108 -0.41 5.46 3.44
C PHE A 108 -0.60 4.00 3.82
N VAL A 109 -0.11 3.61 4.99
CA VAL A 109 -0.40 2.30 5.58
C VAL A 109 -0.62 2.46 7.07
N TYR A 110 -1.71 1.86 7.57
CA TYR A 110 -2.00 1.82 8.99
C TYR A 110 -1.61 0.46 9.56
N PHE A 111 -0.71 0.46 10.55
CA PHE A 111 -0.34 -0.69 11.35
C PHE A 111 -1.07 -0.65 12.70
N PRO A 112 -2.02 -1.57 12.96
CA PRO A 112 -2.66 -1.69 14.27
C PRO A 112 -1.64 -1.91 15.39
N SER A 113 -1.98 -1.45 16.60
CA SER A 113 -1.06 -1.53 17.75
C SER A 113 -0.62 -2.96 18.10
N ALA A 114 -1.47 -3.96 17.84
CA ALA A 114 -1.09 -5.35 18.00
C ALA A 114 -0.01 -5.79 17.00
N CYS A 115 -0.09 -5.32 15.75
CA CYS A 115 0.86 -5.64 14.70
C CYS A 115 2.22 -5.02 14.96
N THR A 116 2.25 -3.81 15.52
CA THR A 116 3.51 -3.15 15.94
C THR A 116 4.15 -3.83 17.16
N LYS A 117 3.37 -4.60 17.93
CA LYS A 117 3.83 -5.37 19.10
C LYS A 117 4.19 -6.83 18.76
N GLY A 118 4.37 -7.16 17.48
CA GLY A 118 4.81 -8.48 17.06
C GLY A 118 3.71 -9.45 16.61
N LYS A 119 2.44 -9.04 16.59
CA LYS A 119 1.39 -9.90 16.05
C LYS A 119 1.53 -10.01 14.53
N ARG A 120 1.47 -11.24 14.00
CA ARG A 120 1.30 -11.46 12.56
C ARG A 120 -0.11 -11.04 12.14
N CYS A 121 -0.18 -10.16 11.15
CA CYS A 121 -1.41 -9.49 10.75
C CYS A 121 -1.73 -9.73 9.28
N SER A 122 -3.02 -9.85 8.96
CA SER A 122 -3.49 -9.85 7.57
C SER A 122 -3.38 -8.43 6.99
N ILE A 123 -3.29 -8.33 5.66
CA ILE A 123 -3.20 -7.06 4.94
C ILE A 123 -4.46 -6.89 4.10
N HIS A 124 -5.10 -5.73 4.20
CA HIS A 124 -6.14 -5.28 3.27
C HIS A 124 -5.67 -4.06 2.48
N VAL A 125 -6.04 -4.00 1.20
CA VAL A 125 -5.76 -2.83 0.36
C VAL A 125 -7.07 -2.11 0.08
N ALA A 126 -7.15 -0.87 0.55
CA ALA A 126 -8.29 0.01 0.32
C ALA A 126 -7.96 1.01 -0.80
N LEU A 127 -8.57 0.80 -1.96
CA LEU A 127 -8.40 1.65 -3.14
C LEU A 127 -9.49 2.73 -3.15
N HIS A 128 -9.10 3.99 -3.20
CA HIS A 128 -10.05 5.10 -3.34
C HIS A 128 -10.68 5.13 -4.73
N GLY A 129 -11.86 5.72 -4.87
CA GLY A 129 -12.48 6.01 -6.17
C GLY A 129 -11.88 7.25 -6.86
N CYS A 130 -12.36 7.55 -8.06
CA CYS A 130 -12.02 8.79 -8.75
C CYS A 130 -12.45 10.01 -7.92
N ARG A 131 -11.66 11.08 -7.92
CA ARG A 131 -11.83 12.26 -7.04
C ARG A 131 -11.84 11.97 -5.54
N GLN A 132 -11.39 10.80 -5.12
CA GLN A 132 -11.30 10.42 -3.70
C GLN A 132 -9.86 10.20 -3.22
N GLY A 133 -8.87 10.40 -4.10
CA GLY A 133 -7.46 10.40 -3.70
C GLY A 133 -7.11 11.62 -2.86
N LYS A 134 -5.93 11.58 -2.23
CA LYS A 134 -5.39 12.64 -1.37
C LYS A 134 -5.45 14.02 -2.01
N TRP A 135 -5.16 14.09 -3.30
CA TRP A 135 -5.21 15.33 -4.07
C TRP A 135 -6.56 16.06 -3.96
N PHE A 136 -7.66 15.32 -3.97
CA PHE A 136 -9.01 15.90 -4.04
C PHE A 136 -9.64 16.12 -2.67
N ILE A 137 -9.48 15.17 -1.75
CA ILE A 137 -10.22 15.17 -0.47
C ILE A 137 -9.31 15.02 0.75
N GLY A 138 -8.02 15.25 0.58
CA GLY A 138 -7.03 15.09 1.64
C GLY A 138 -7.05 13.67 2.19
N ASP A 139 -7.07 13.55 3.51
CA ASP A 139 -7.11 12.28 4.22
C ASP A 139 -8.51 11.69 4.39
N THR A 140 -9.56 12.34 3.86
CA THR A 140 -10.95 11.96 4.12
C THR A 140 -11.24 10.49 3.82
N PHE A 141 -10.73 9.95 2.71
CA PHE A 141 -10.89 8.53 2.38
C PHE A 141 -10.22 7.61 3.42
N ILE A 142 -9.10 8.03 3.99
CA ILE A 142 -8.33 7.23 4.95
C ILE A 142 -9.00 7.25 6.32
N ILE A 143 -9.43 8.43 6.79
CA ILE A 143 -9.90 8.61 8.18
C ILE A 143 -11.42 8.51 8.35
N LYS A 144 -12.25 8.65 7.29
CA LYS A 144 -13.73 8.69 7.43
C LYS A 144 -14.47 7.48 6.87
N THR A 145 -13.78 6.54 6.25
CA THR A 145 -14.39 5.33 5.65
C THR A 145 -14.64 4.20 6.65
N GLY A 146 -14.02 4.28 7.83
CA GLY A 146 -14.13 3.29 8.90
C GLY A 146 -13.07 2.18 8.84
N TYR A 147 -12.10 2.25 7.91
CA TYR A 147 -11.08 1.22 7.77
C TYR A 147 -10.13 1.16 8.97
N LEU A 148 -9.77 2.31 9.57
CA LEU A 148 -8.80 2.37 10.67
C LEU A 148 -9.34 1.72 11.95
N GLU A 149 -10.63 1.89 12.23
CA GLU A 149 -11.29 1.31 13.39
C GLU A 149 -11.42 -0.21 13.25
N VAL A 150 -11.79 -0.68 12.06
CA VAL A 150 -11.83 -2.12 11.77
C VAL A 150 -10.42 -2.70 11.86
N ALA A 151 -9.42 -1.98 11.32
CA ALA A 151 -8.01 -2.37 11.37
C ALA A 151 -7.51 -2.57 12.80
N GLU A 152 -7.73 -1.57 13.66
CA GLU A 152 -7.25 -1.57 15.04
C GLU A 152 -7.87 -2.71 15.86
N LEU A 153 -9.19 -2.92 15.72
CA LEU A 153 -9.90 -3.95 16.47
C LEU A 153 -9.56 -5.38 16.01
N ASN A 154 -9.13 -5.54 14.75
CA ASN A 154 -9.04 -6.86 14.13
C ASN A 154 -7.63 -7.27 13.72
N ASN A 155 -6.61 -6.48 14.06
CA ASN A 155 -5.21 -6.78 13.69
C ASN A 155 -5.04 -6.91 12.17
N LEU A 156 -5.67 -5.98 11.44
CA LEU A 156 -5.63 -5.92 9.99
C LEU A 156 -4.81 -4.69 9.59
N ILE A 157 -3.67 -4.89 8.92
CA ILE A 157 -2.91 -3.80 8.33
C ILE A 157 -3.68 -3.29 7.11
N VAL A 158 -3.88 -1.97 6.99
CA VAL A 158 -4.60 -1.41 5.84
C VAL A 158 -3.69 -0.50 5.04
N LEU A 159 -3.48 -0.86 3.77
CA LEU A 159 -2.72 -0.12 2.78
C LEU A 159 -3.69 0.77 1.96
N PHE A 160 -3.35 2.04 1.81
CA PHE A 160 -4.08 3.05 1.03
C PHE A 160 -3.17 3.68 -0.03
N PRO A 161 -2.95 2.99 -1.16
CA PRO A 161 -2.22 3.55 -2.29
C PRO A 161 -2.98 4.76 -2.86
N GLN A 162 -2.27 5.74 -3.41
CA GLN A 162 -2.85 6.98 -3.92
C GLN A 162 -2.57 7.18 -5.41
N ILE A 163 -3.60 7.56 -6.16
CA ILE A 163 -3.51 8.05 -7.54
C ILE A 163 -3.74 9.56 -7.53
N THR A 164 -2.93 10.28 -8.29
CA THR A 164 -3.02 11.73 -8.48
C THR A 164 -3.57 12.03 -9.89
N PRO A 165 -4.32 13.13 -10.10
CA PRO A 165 -4.75 13.47 -11.44
C PRO A 165 -3.56 13.78 -12.35
N THR A 166 -3.67 13.39 -13.62
CA THR A 166 -2.71 13.70 -14.67
C THR A 166 -3.38 14.59 -15.72
N ALA A 167 -2.68 15.68 -16.10
CA ALA A 167 -3.12 16.59 -17.15
C ALA A 167 -2.56 16.23 -18.54
N ASP A 168 -1.48 15.43 -18.57
CA ASP A 168 -0.78 15.02 -19.80
C ASP A 168 -1.21 13.62 -20.26
N SER A 169 -0.94 13.29 -21.52
CA SER A 169 -1.30 12.00 -22.12
C SER A 169 -0.66 10.82 -21.37
N PRO A 170 -1.45 9.91 -20.80
CA PRO A 170 -2.91 9.80 -20.86
C PRO A 170 -3.61 10.69 -19.83
N ILE A 171 -4.58 11.46 -20.30
CA ILE A 171 -5.30 12.43 -19.48
C ILE A 171 -6.18 11.67 -18.46
N ASN A 172 -5.87 11.84 -17.17
CA ASN A 172 -6.63 11.29 -16.05
C ASN A 172 -6.92 12.42 -15.05
N PRO A 173 -7.77 13.39 -15.41
CA PRO A 173 -7.91 14.66 -14.69
C PRO A 173 -8.69 14.50 -13.39
N ILE A 174 -9.26 13.31 -13.16
CA ILE A 174 -10.04 12.97 -11.96
C ILE A 174 -9.35 11.90 -11.10
N GLY A 175 -8.09 11.54 -11.41
CA GLY A 175 -7.27 10.67 -10.56
C GLY A 175 -7.87 9.28 -10.33
N CYS A 176 -8.34 8.62 -11.39
CA CYS A 176 -8.85 7.26 -11.33
C CYS A 176 -7.72 6.22 -11.40
N TRP A 177 -7.94 5.06 -10.78
CA TRP A 177 -7.17 3.85 -11.10
C TRP A 177 -7.26 3.52 -12.60
N ASP A 178 -6.25 2.85 -13.14
CA ASP A 178 -6.20 2.48 -14.54
C ASP A 178 -7.10 1.27 -14.82
N TRP A 179 -8.34 1.54 -15.22
CA TRP A 179 -9.32 0.54 -15.66
C TRP A 179 -9.64 0.61 -17.15
N TRP A 180 -8.94 1.49 -17.90
CA TRP A 180 -9.25 1.81 -19.29
C TRP A 180 -8.01 1.85 -20.20
N GLY A 181 -6.83 1.54 -19.68
CA GLY A 181 -5.59 1.43 -20.46
C GLY A 181 -4.80 2.72 -20.56
N ALA A 182 -4.93 3.60 -19.56
CA ALA A 182 -4.11 4.80 -19.48
C ALA A 182 -2.62 4.43 -19.40
N THR A 183 -2.22 3.54 -18.51
CA THR A 183 -0.79 3.25 -18.30
C THR A 183 -0.21 2.33 -19.37
N THR A 184 -1.01 1.40 -19.89
CA THR A 184 -0.64 0.43 -20.94
C THR A 184 -1.87 -0.24 -21.54
N PRO A 185 -1.86 -0.69 -22.82
CA PRO A 185 -2.92 -1.53 -23.38
C PRO A 185 -3.16 -2.84 -22.61
N HIS A 186 -2.18 -3.32 -21.84
CA HIS A 186 -2.29 -4.54 -21.04
C HIS A 186 -2.61 -4.26 -19.57
N TYR A 187 -3.33 -3.19 -19.26
CA TYR A 187 -3.58 -2.72 -17.88
C TYR A 187 -4.31 -3.72 -16.96
N THR A 188 -4.92 -4.77 -17.52
CA THR A 188 -5.67 -5.79 -16.78
C THR A 188 -4.83 -6.99 -16.31
N ILE A 189 -3.55 -7.10 -16.75
CA ILE A 189 -2.70 -8.24 -16.37
C ILE A 189 -1.96 -7.98 -15.06
N LYS A 190 -1.54 -9.05 -14.37
CA LYS A 190 -0.78 -8.95 -13.10
C LYS A 190 0.50 -8.10 -13.20
N ALA A 191 1.13 -8.07 -14.37
CA ALA A 191 2.32 -7.29 -14.66
C ALA A 191 2.03 -5.83 -15.05
N ALA A 192 0.76 -5.42 -15.11
CA ALA A 192 0.39 -4.04 -15.38
C ALA A 192 0.97 -3.11 -14.30
N PRO A 193 1.40 -1.89 -14.65
CA PRO A 193 2.19 -1.05 -13.74
C PRO A 193 1.51 -0.80 -12.39
N GLN A 194 0.23 -0.42 -12.36
CA GLN A 194 -0.46 -0.16 -11.09
C GLN A 194 -0.65 -1.42 -10.25
N MET A 195 -1.00 -2.55 -10.87
CA MET A 195 -1.13 -3.85 -10.18
C MET A 195 0.21 -4.33 -9.61
N PHE A 196 1.27 -4.22 -10.41
CA PHE A 196 2.62 -4.57 -10.00
C PHE A 196 3.07 -3.72 -8.82
N SER A 197 2.94 -2.40 -8.89
CA SER A 197 3.37 -1.51 -7.81
C SER A 197 2.63 -1.78 -6.50
N VAL A 198 1.30 -1.96 -6.53
CA VAL A 198 0.53 -2.32 -5.34
C VAL A 198 0.97 -3.68 -4.79
N LYS A 199 1.27 -4.66 -5.64
CA LYS A 199 1.81 -5.95 -5.20
C LYS A 199 3.15 -5.81 -4.48
N GLN A 200 4.04 -4.97 -4.99
CA GLN A 200 5.33 -4.70 -4.34
C GLN A 200 5.18 -4.03 -2.97
N MET A 201 4.23 -3.10 -2.83
CA MET A 201 3.87 -2.50 -1.54
C MET A 201 3.39 -3.57 -0.55
N ILE A 202 2.49 -4.46 -0.98
CA ILE A 202 1.99 -5.57 -0.15
C ILE A 202 3.12 -6.48 0.33
N GLU A 203 4.02 -6.90 -0.57
CA GLU A 203 5.13 -7.79 -0.19
C GLU A 203 6.09 -7.12 0.78
N THR A 204 6.37 -5.82 0.60
CA THR A 204 7.20 -5.06 1.55
C THR A 204 6.56 -4.98 2.93
N ILE A 205 5.26 -4.67 3.01
CA ILE A 205 4.51 -4.65 4.27
C ILE A 205 4.54 -6.02 4.95
N ARG A 206 4.36 -7.09 4.17
CA ARG A 206 4.40 -8.47 4.68
C ARG A 206 5.77 -8.80 5.29
N MET A 207 6.86 -8.42 4.62
CA MET A 207 8.22 -8.61 5.16
C MET A 207 8.44 -7.83 6.46
N ILE A 208 8.00 -6.56 6.51
CA ILE A 208 8.11 -5.73 7.71
C ILE A 208 7.34 -6.34 8.88
N ASN A 209 6.07 -6.74 8.68
CA ASN A 209 5.30 -7.38 9.75
C ASN A 209 5.92 -8.71 10.21
N GLY A 210 6.48 -9.48 9.27
CA GLY A 210 7.24 -10.70 9.59
C GLY A 210 8.46 -10.41 10.46
N ALA A 211 9.25 -9.39 10.14
CA ALA A 211 10.42 -8.99 10.91
C ALA A 211 10.05 -8.49 12.32
N ILE A 212 9.01 -7.65 12.43
CA ILE A 212 8.49 -7.17 13.72
C ILE A 212 8.05 -8.36 14.59
N ALA A 213 7.32 -9.32 14.01
CA ALA A 213 6.87 -10.51 14.71
C ALA A 213 8.04 -11.35 15.24
N THR A 214 9.07 -11.59 14.43
CA THR A 214 10.26 -12.35 14.85
C THR A 214 11.06 -11.61 15.93
N SER A 215 11.16 -10.28 15.87
CA SER A 215 11.88 -9.50 16.89
C SER A 215 11.21 -9.48 18.26
N ALA A 216 9.89 -9.70 18.31
CA ALA A 216 9.12 -9.71 19.55
C ALA A 216 9.13 -11.06 20.28
N GLU A 217 9.63 -12.12 19.65
CA GLU A 217 9.79 -13.45 20.23
C GLU A 217 11.14 -13.62 20.98
N GLN A 218 12.04 -12.63 20.91
CA GLN A 218 13.35 -12.59 21.58
C GLN A 218 13.29 -11.75 22.86
#